data_AF-A0A8X6W5X7-F1
#
_entry.id   AF-A0A8X6W5X7-F1
#
_cell.length_a   1.000
_cell.length_b   1.000
_cell.length_c   1.000
_cell.angle_alpha   90.00
_cell.angle_beta   90.00
_cell.angle_gamma   90.00
#
_symmetry.space_group_name_H-M   'P 1'
#
loop_
_entity.id
_entity.type
_entity.pdbx_description
1 polymer ?
#
loop_
_entity_poly.entity_id
_entity_poly.type
_entity_poly.pdbx_seq_one_letter_code
_entity_poly.pdbx_strand_id
1 'polypeptide(L)'
;MGDLTSAENADMHYMYGRVNGNDRAALQRYHAQFPDRRMPNHSMFQRLRDTRSFHVTRHDAGRQRAVRSPSLEESILNVVAVRPESSTRAVAHQEDSSIEQKGCTDFNSRRESISGESPICFSKDTPMPYSGFEPEPTPLQAECHNHHSG
;
A
#
# COMPACT_ATOMS: atom_id res chain seq x y z
N MET A 1 -10.04 -9.44 -11.46
CA MET A 1 -8.72 -9.85 -11.98
C MET A 1 -8.26 -11.02 -11.12
N GLY A 2 -8.03 -12.20 -11.70
CA GLY A 2 -7.47 -13.35 -10.95
C GLY A 2 -6.06 -13.04 -10.40
N ASP A 3 -5.42 -13.98 -9.72
CA ASP A 3 -4.07 -13.74 -9.23
C ASP A 3 -3.04 -13.83 -10.38
N LEU A 4 -1.99 -13.00 -10.30
CA LEU A 4 -0.83 -13.13 -11.19
C LEU A 4 0.00 -14.31 -10.73
N THR A 5 0.54 -15.07 -11.68
CA THR A 5 1.47 -16.15 -11.38
C THR A 5 2.75 -15.61 -10.75
N SER A 6 3.50 -16.46 -10.04
CA SER A 6 4.79 -16.06 -9.46
C SER A 6 5.78 -15.58 -10.52
N ALA A 7 5.73 -16.14 -11.74
CA ALA A 7 6.57 -15.72 -12.86
C ALA A 7 6.22 -14.31 -13.34
N GLU A 8 4.94 -14.02 -13.55
CA GLU A 8 4.47 -12.68 -13.93
C GLU A 8 4.83 -11.62 -12.86
N ASN A 9 4.73 -11.98 -11.58
CA ASN A 9 5.12 -11.11 -10.48
C ASN A 9 6.62 -10.77 -10.48
N ALA A 10 7.48 -11.75 -10.79
CA ALA A 10 8.92 -11.52 -10.90
C ALA A 10 9.26 -10.62 -12.09
N ASP A 11 8.65 -10.88 -13.25
CA ASP A 11 8.86 -10.09 -14.47
C ASP A 11 8.39 -8.64 -14.30
N MET A 12 7.25 -8.42 -13.64
CA MET A 12 6.80 -7.08 -13.27
C MET A 12 7.79 -6.37 -12.35
N HIS A 13 8.28 -7.04 -11.30
CA HIS A 13 9.29 -6.49 -10.39
C HIS A 13 10.54 -6.04 -11.15
N TYR A 14 11.00 -6.90 -12.05
CA TYR A 14 12.17 -6.64 -12.87
C TYR A 14 11.95 -5.39 -13.76
N MET A 15 10.80 -5.27 -14.43
CA MET A 15 10.48 -4.08 -15.23
C MET A 15 10.42 -2.81 -14.39
N TYR A 16 9.85 -2.88 -13.19
CA TYR A 16 9.78 -1.76 -12.27
C TYR A 16 11.16 -1.26 -11.83
N GLY A 17 12.08 -2.18 -11.55
CA GLY A 17 13.49 -1.85 -11.29
C GLY A 17 14.18 -1.19 -12.49
N ARG A 18 13.95 -1.69 -13.71
CA ARG A 18 14.54 -1.15 -14.95
C ARG A 18 14.11 0.28 -15.31
N VAL A 19 13.01 0.76 -14.75
CA VAL A 19 12.51 2.13 -14.98
C VAL A 19 12.65 3.01 -13.75
N ASN A 20 13.52 2.61 -12.81
CA ASN A 20 13.83 3.36 -11.58
C ASN A 20 12.57 3.71 -10.76
N GLY A 21 11.63 2.77 -10.66
CA GLY A 21 10.44 2.95 -9.83
C GLY A 21 9.31 3.78 -10.45
N ASN A 22 9.28 3.97 -11.77
CA ASN A 22 8.16 4.63 -12.44
C ASN A 22 7.07 3.62 -12.85
N ASP A 23 5.93 3.63 -12.17
CA ASP A 23 4.81 2.69 -12.36
C ASP A 23 4.29 2.64 -13.80
N ARG A 24 4.10 3.80 -14.44
CA ARG A 24 3.51 3.88 -15.79
C ARG A 24 4.50 3.44 -16.85
N ALA A 25 5.77 3.81 -16.70
CA ALA A 25 6.83 3.35 -17.60
C ALA A 25 7.04 1.83 -17.45
N ALA A 26 6.94 1.29 -16.24
CA ALA A 26 7.05 -0.14 -15.97
C ALA A 26 5.91 -0.90 -16.66
N LEU A 27 4.68 -0.40 -16.55
CA LEU A 27 3.52 -0.98 -17.21
C LEU A 27 3.66 -1.00 -18.73
N GLN A 28 4.08 0.12 -19.33
CA GLN A 28 4.30 0.21 -20.77
C GLN A 28 5.37 -0.76 -21.25
N ARG A 29 6.51 -0.84 -20.53
CA ARG A 29 7.59 -1.79 -20.84
C ARG A 29 7.14 -3.24 -20.69
N TYR A 30 6.39 -3.54 -19.63
CA TYR A 30 5.85 -4.88 -19.40
C TYR A 30 4.90 -5.31 -20.54
N HIS A 31 4.00 -4.42 -20.94
CA HIS A 31 3.08 -4.69 -22.05
C HIS A 31 3.80 -4.85 -23.39
N ALA A 32 4.80 -4.00 -23.68
CA ALA A 32 5.59 -4.10 -24.89
C ALA A 32 6.39 -5.41 -24.98
N GLN A 33 6.87 -5.92 -23.84
CA GLN A 33 7.66 -7.14 -23.79
C GLN A 33 6.81 -8.41 -23.70
N PHE A 34 5.59 -8.33 -23.17
CA PHE A 34 4.69 -9.47 -22.99
C PHE A 34 3.26 -9.14 -23.46
N PRO A 35 3.03 -9.02 -24.78
CA PRO A 35 1.73 -8.60 -25.32
C PRO A 35 0.60 -9.61 -25.05
N ASP A 36 0.92 -10.90 -25.00
CA ASP A 36 -0.07 -11.98 -24.80
C ASP A 36 -0.44 -12.20 -23.32
N ARG A 37 0.24 -11.51 -22.39
CA ARG A 37 0.01 -11.68 -20.96
C ARG A 37 -1.05 -10.72 -20.44
N ARG A 38 -1.57 -11.05 -19.27
CA ARG A 38 -2.57 -10.19 -18.63
C ARG A 38 -1.94 -8.87 -18.18
N MET A 39 -2.61 -7.77 -18.53
CA MET A 39 -2.17 -6.44 -18.14
C MET A 39 -2.39 -6.18 -16.64
N PRO A 40 -1.33 -5.90 -15.85
CA PRO A 40 -1.46 -5.49 -14.47
C PRO A 40 -1.97 -4.04 -14.36
N ASN A 41 -2.54 -3.66 -13.22
CA ASN A 41 -2.85 -2.26 -12.96
C ASN A 41 -1.58 -1.53 -12.50
N HIS A 42 -1.33 -0.31 -12.99
CA HIS A 42 -0.18 0.50 -12.57
C HIS A 42 -0.09 0.67 -11.03
N SER A 43 -1.22 0.72 -10.33
CA SER A 43 -1.26 0.80 -8.86
C SER A 43 -0.65 -0.42 -8.16
N MET A 44 -0.44 -1.54 -8.86
CA MET A 44 0.26 -2.71 -8.32
C MET A 44 1.74 -2.42 -8.08
N PHE A 45 2.37 -1.58 -8.90
CA PHE A 45 3.76 -1.16 -8.72
C PHE A 45 3.94 -0.25 -7.50
N GLN A 46 3.00 0.67 -7.27
CA GLN A 46 2.99 1.50 -6.07
C GLN A 46 2.81 0.64 -4.80
N ARG A 47 1.86 -0.30 -4.83
CA ARG A 47 1.66 -1.24 -3.71
C ARG A 47 2.87 -2.12 -3.44
N LEU A 48 3.61 -2.47 -4.50
CA LEU A 48 4.84 -3.20 -4.33
C LEU A 48 5.86 -2.40 -3.52
N ARG A 49 5.97 -1.09 -3.77
CA ARG A 49 6.84 -0.21 -3.00
C ARG A 49 6.42 -0.12 -1.53
N ASP A 50 5.12 0.06 -1.29
CA ASP A 50 4.60 0.36 0.04
C ASP A 50 4.48 -0.89 0.93
N THR A 51 4.00 -2.00 0.36
CA THR A 51 3.64 -3.22 1.11
C THR A 51 4.56 -4.40 0.78
N ARG A 52 5.48 -4.28 -0.19
CA ARG A 52 6.35 -5.37 -0.67
C ARG A 52 5.59 -6.60 -1.16
N SER A 53 4.34 -6.44 -1.57
CA SER A 53 3.47 -7.53 -2.02
C SER A 53 2.55 -7.09 -3.15
N PHE A 54 2.34 -7.98 -4.12
CA PHE A 54 1.34 -7.80 -5.18
C PHE A 54 -0.07 -8.18 -4.73
N HIS A 55 -0.19 -8.97 -3.68
CA HIS A 55 -1.47 -9.53 -3.27
C HIS A 55 -2.33 -8.50 -2.55
N VAL A 56 -3.63 -8.44 -2.87
CA VAL A 56 -4.57 -7.54 -2.19
C VAL A 56 -5.01 -8.15 -0.87
N THR A 57 -4.34 -7.80 0.22
CA THR A 57 -4.83 -8.16 1.55
C THR A 57 -6.05 -7.29 1.89
N ARG A 58 -7.24 -7.88 1.89
CA ARG A 58 -8.51 -7.22 2.24
C ARG A 58 -9.01 -7.63 3.62
N HIS A 59 -8.11 -7.99 4.53
CA HIS A 59 -8.52 -8.50 5.85
C HIS A 59 -9.38 -7.47 6.61
N ASP A 60 -9.06 -6.19 6.47
CA ASP A 60 -9.73 -5.08 7.17
C ASP A 60 -10.53 -4.17 6.22
N ALA A 61 -10.78 -4.63 4.98
CA ALA A 61 -11.58 -3.87 4.03
C ALA A 61 -13.08 -4.06 4.34
N GLY A 62 -13.74 -3.00 4.82
CA GLY A 62 -15.18 -3.00 5.12
C GLY A 62 -15.50 -2.20 6.38
N ARG A 63 -16.76 -2.28 6.85
CA ARG A 63 -17.12 -1.80 8.20
C ARG A 63 -16.24 -2.56 9.18
N GLN A 64 -15.44 -1.83 9.96
CA GLN A 64 -14.69 -2.42 11.07
C GLN A 64 -15.68 -3.27 11.86
N ARG A 65 -15.43 -4.59 11.95
CA ARG A 65 -16.16 -5.41 12.92
C ARG A 65 -15.83 -4.76 14.25
N ALA A 66 -16.83 -4.13 14.88
CA ALA A 66 -16.68 -3.55 16.21
C ALA A 66 -15.92 -4.59 17.03
N VAL A 67 -14.75 -4.15 17.46
CA VAL A 67 -13.57 -4.93 17.76
C VAL A 67 -13.94 -6.22 18.50
N ARG A 68 -13.65 -7.39 17.89
CA ARG A 68 -13.55 -8.66 18.63
C ARG A 68 -12.40 -8.51 19.61
N SER A 69 -12.69 -7.85 20.72
CA SER A 69 -11.76 -7.68 21.82
C SER A 69 -11.96 -8.87 22.76
N PRO A 70 -10.88 -9.40 23.36
CA PRO A 70 -11.00 -10.44 24.38
C PRO A 70 -11.99 -10.05 25.49
N SER A 71 -12.05 -8.76 25.87
CA SER A 71 -13.01 -8.25 26.85
C SER A 71 -14.48 -8.38 26.44
N LEU A 72 -14.80 -8.17 25.15
CA LEU A 72 -16.15 -8.36 24.62
C LEU A 72 -16.49 -9.85 24.51
N GLU A 73 -15.52 -10.69 24.15
CA GLU A 73 -15.74 -12.13 24.08
C GLU A 73 -15.99 -12.71 25.48
N GLU A 74 -15.23 -12.26 26.49
CA GLU A 74 -15.42 -12.65 27.89
C GLU A 74 -16.77 -12.19 28.45
N SER A 75 -17.24 -10.97 28.14
CA SER A 75 -18.56 -10.51 28.60
C SER A 75 -19.69 -11.35 27.99
N ILE A 76 -19.62 -11.62 26.68
CA ILE A 76 -20.56 -12.50 26.00
C ILE A 76 -20.55 -13.91 26.61
N LEU A 77 -19.37 -14.49 26.83
CA LEU A 77 -19.23 -15.82 27.43
C LEU A 77 -19.82 -15.87 28.85
N ASN A 78 -19.61 -14.82 29.65
CA ASN A 78 -20.18 -14.73 30.99
C ASN A 78 -21.71 -14.63 30.97
N VAL A 79 -22.27 -13.81 30.07
CA VAL A 79 -23.74 -13.69 29.92
C VAL A 79 -24.37 -15.02 29.52
N VAL A 80 -23.76 -15.73 28.57
CA VAL A 80 -24.26 -17.04 28.12
C VAL A 80 -24.06 -18.11 29.20
N ALA A 81 -22.97 -18.06 29.97
CA ALA A 81 -22.73 -18.99 31.08
C ALA A 81 -23.75 -18.82 32.22
N VAL A 82 -24.11 -17.58 32.55
CA VAL A 82 -25.11 -17.28 33.58
C VAL A 82 -26.54 -17.52 33.07
N ARG A 83 -26.78 -17.25 31.78
CA ARG A 83 -28.10 -17.30 31.15
C ARG A 83 -28.06 -17.96 29.77
N PRO A 84 -28.04 -19.30 29.69
CA PRO A 84 -27.89 -20.02 28.42
C PRO A 84 -29.11 -19.91 27.51
N GLU A 85 -30.29 -19.59 28.05
CA GLU A 85 -31.52 -19.37 27.29
C GLU A 85 -31.61 -17.96 26.67
N SER A 86 -30.61 -17.10 26.92
CA SER A 86 -30.53 -15.78 26.30
C SER A 86 -30.35 -15.91 24.77
N SER A 87 -31.13 -15.11 24.03
CA SER A 87 -30.98 -15.06 22.57
C SER A 87 -29.77 -14.22 22.17
N THR A 88 -29.15 -14.56 21.05
CA THR A 88 -28.01 -13.79 20.48
C THR A 88 -28.34 -12.30 20.29
N ARG A 89 -29.59 -11.97 19.96
CA ARG A 89 -30.07 -10.58 19.84
C ARG A 89 -30.11 -9.86 21.19
N ALA A 90 -30.56 -10.55 22.25
CA ALA A 90 -30.61 -9.97 23.58
C ALA A 90 -29.20 -9.66 24.10
N VAL A 91 -28.26 -10.57 23.89
CA VAL A 91 -26.84 -10.36 24.23
C VAL A 91 -26.26 -9.20 23.43
N ALA A 92 -26.51 -9.14 22.11
CA ALA A 92 -26.03 -8.03 21.28
C ALA A 92 -26.53 -6.66 21.78
N HIS A 93 -27.82 -6.52 22.13
CA HIS A 93 -28.35 -5.26 22.66
C HIS A 93 -27.72 -4.86 24.01
N GLN A 94 -27.40 -5.83 24.86
CA GLN A 94 -26.75 -5.59 26.14
C GLN A 94 -25.30 -5.12 25.97
N GLU A 95 -24.57 -5.71 25.03
CA GLU A 95 -23.18 -5.33 24.76
C GLU A 95 -23.08 -4.02 23.95
N ASP A 96 -23.97 -3.80 22.97
CA ASP A 96 -24.00 -2.57 22.16
C ASP A 96 -24.28 -1.32 23.02
N SER A 97 -25.21 -1.42 23.97
CA SER A 97 -25.48 -0.34 24.94
C SER A 97 -24.29 -0.05 25.88
N SER A 98 -23.39 -1.03 26.07
CA SER A 98 -22.17 -0.89 26.87
C SER A 98 -20.99 -0.32 26.06
N ILE A 99 -20.98 -0.50 24.74
CA ILE A 99 -19.94 0.02 23.83
C ILE A 99 -20.06 1.55 23.65
N GLU A 100 -21.28 2.10 23.60
CA GLU A 100 -21.50 3.55 23.45
C GLU A 100 -20.98 4.38 24.64
N GLN A 101 -21.01 3.81 25.86
CA GLN A 101 -20.46 4.47 27.06
C GLN A 101 -18.93 4.48 27.08
N LYS A 102 -18.28 3.43 26.55
CA LYS A 102 -16.82 3.31 26.48
C LYS A 102 -16.21 4.18 25.36
N GLY A 103 -16.95 4.47 24.30
CA GLY A 103 -16.48 5.33 23.20
C GLY A 103 -16.40 6.83 23.56
N CYS A 104 -17.11 7.30 24.58
CA CYS A 104 -17.18 8.73 24.92
C CYS A 104 -16.08 9.23 25.88
N THR A 105 -15.32 8.34 26.53
CA THR A 105 -14.30 8.73 27.52
C THR A 105 -12.87 8.73 26.97
N ASP A 106 -12.60 8.07 25.84
CA ASP A 106 -11.23 7.93 25.30
C ASP A 106 -10.82 9.00 24.27
N PHE A 107 -11.76 9.74 23.67
CA PHE A 107 -11.41 10.74 22.65
C PHE A 107 -10.98 12.11 23.24
N ASN A 108 -11.38 12.43 24.47
CA ASN A 108 -11.15 13.76 25.05
C ASN A 108 -9.79 13.92 25.75
N SER A 109 -9.01 12.85 25.92
CA SER A 109 -7.74 12.90 26.67
C SER A 109 -6.49 13.11 25.81
N ARG A 110 -6.61 13.19 24.48
CA ARG A 110 -5.46 13.35 23.56
C ARG A 110 -5.32 14.74 22.92
N ARG A 111 -6.16 15.71 23.30
CA ARG A 111 -6.18 17.05 22.68
C ARG A 111 -5.45 18.14 23.45
N GLU A 112 -4.88 17.83 24.61
CA GLU A 112 -4.09 18.77 25.43
C GLU A 112 -2.61 18.34 25.46
N SER A 113 -1.90 18.48 24.34
CA SER A 113 -0.41 18.49 24.31
C SER A 113 0.15 18.77 22.89
N ILE A 114 -0.42 19.73 22.17
CA ILE A 114 0.28 20.34 21.02
C ILE A 114 0.20 21.86 21.15
N SER A 115 0.80 22.40 22.21
CA SER A 115 1.28 23.77 22.25
C SER A 115 2.81 23.69 22.23
N GLY A 116 3.47 23.89 21.08
CA GLY A 116 4.92 23.99 21.14
C GLY A 116 5.75 24.00 19.87
N GLU A 117 5.31 23.46 18.73
CA GLU A 117 6.24 23.33 17.59
C GLU A 117 5.68 23.97 16.32
N SER A 118 6.33 25.07 15.94
CA SER A 118 6.07 25.86 14.74
C SER A 118 6.24 25.03 13.46
N PRO A 119 5.51 25.36 12.38
CA PRO A 119 5.67 24.68 11.10
C PRO A 119 7.07 24.97 10.55
N ILE A 120 7.86 23.91 10.34
CA ILE A 120 9.11 24.00 9.60
C ILE A 120 8.74 24.30 8.14
N CYS A 121 8.84 25.56 7.75
CA CYS A 121 8.86 25.97 6.36
C CYS A 121 10.08 25.32 5.70
N PHE A 122 9.87 24.29 4.89
CA PHE A 122 10.91 23.74 4.03
C PHE A 122 11.14 24.73 2.88
N SER A 123 12.12 25.61 3.06
CA SER A 123 12.67 26.47 2.02
C SER A 123 13.18 25.60 0.88
N LYS A 124 12.57 25.72 -0.30
CA LYS A 124 13.20 25.30 -1.56
C LYS A 124 14.33 26.28 -1.79
N ASP A 125 15.57 25.85 -1.57
CA ASP A 125 16.80 26.35 -2.21
C ASP A 125 18.00 25.92 -1.38
N THR A 126 18.48 24.70 -1.60
CA THR A 126 19.89 24.36 -1.34
C THR A 126 20.32 23.23 -2.27
N PRO A 127 21.23 23.47 -3.24
CA PRO A 127 21.76 22.43 -4.09
C PRO A 127 22.77 21.58 -3.31
N MET A 128 22.54 20.27 -3.25
CA MET A 128 23.52 19.30 -2.72
C MET A 128 24.60 19.04 -3.77
N PRO A 129 25.90 19.04 -3.41
CA PRO A 129 26.97 18.70 -4.34
C PRO A 129 27.02 17.17 -4.53
N TYR A 130 26.53 16.69 -5.67
CA TYR A 130 26.79 15.31 -6.10
C TYR A 130 28.14 15.28 -6.83
N SER A 131 29.19 14.99 -6.08
CA SER A 131 30.50 14.61 -6.61
C SER A 131 30.49 13.12 -6.96
N GLY A 132 30.72 12.80 -8.24
CA GLY A 132 31.31 11.52 -8.65
C GLY A 132 30.35 10.43 -9.14
N PHE A 133 29.82 10.59 -10.35
CA PHE A 133 29.62 9.45 -11.26
C PHE A 133 29.79 9.97 -12.69
N GLU A 134 30.99 9.81 -13.23
CA GLU A 134 31.24 10.08 -14.65
C GLU A 134 30.36 9.14 -15.49
N PRO A 135 29.55 9.66 -16.43
CA PRO A 135 28.94 8.80 -17.42
C PRO A 135 30.01 8.41 -18.45
N GLU A 136 30.30 7.11 -18.52
CA GLU A 136 31.00 6.48 -19.65
C GLU A 136 30.42 7.01 -20.98
N PRO A 137 31.26 7.48 -21.92
CA PRO A 137 30.77 8.09 -23.14
C PRO A 137 30.08 7.04 -24.02
N THR A 138 28.81 7.30 -24.33
CA THR A 138 28.07 6.61 -25.40
C THR A 138 28.81 6.80 -26.74
N PRO A 139 29.09 5.75 -27.51
CA PRO A 139 29.57 5.91 -28.88
C PRO A 139 28.38 6.26 -29.76
N LEU A 140 28.21 7.55 -30.07
CA LEU A 140 27.43 7.99 -31.22
C LEU A 140 28.40 8.24 -32.38
N GLN A 141 28.10 7.55 -33.48
CA GLN A 141 28.37 7.95 -34.88
C GLN A 141 29.79 7.72 -35.41
N ALA A 142 29.96 6.57 -36.07
CA ALA A 142 30.72 6.52 -37.32
C ALA A 142 29.71 6.57 -38.47
N GLU A 143 29.64 7.74 -39.08
CA GLU A 143 29.01 7.99 -40.37
C GLU A 143 29.69 7.12 -41.43
N CYS A 144 28.94 6.28 -42.13
CA CYS A 144 29.35 5.74 -43.42
C CYS A 144 28.42 6.32 -44.48
N HIS A 145 28.68 7.56 -44.88
CA HIS A 145 28.13 8.12 -46.10
C HIS A 145 28.87 7.51 -47.30
N ASN A 146 28.07 6.97 -48.22
CA ASN A 146 28.26 6.89 -49.68
C ASN A 146 29.48 6.13 -50.23
N HIS A 147 29.19 5.05 -50.94
CA HIS A 147 29.56 4.98 -52.36
C HIS A 147 28.49 4.22 -53.16
N HIS A 148 27.67 4.99 -53.89
CA HIS A 148 27.13 4.55 -55.18
C HIS A 148 28.23 4.71 -56.24
N SER A 149 28.26 3.77 -57.18
CA SER A 149 28.65 3.88 -58.60
C SER A 149 29.48 2.68 -59.07
N GLY A 150 29.03 2.02 -60.13
CA GLY A 150 29.82 1.11 -60.96
C GLY A 150 29.06 -0.14 -61.36
#